data_AF-A0A1I3IB04-F1
#
_entry.id   AF-A0A1I3IB04-F1
#
_cell.length_a   1.000
_cell.length_b   1.000
_cell.length_c   1.000
_cell.angle_alpha   90.00
_cell.angle_beta   90.00
_cell.angle_gamma   90.00
#
_symmetry.space_group_name_H-M   'P 1'
#
loop_
_entity.id
_entity.type
_entity.pdbx_description
1 polymer ?
#
loop_
_entity_poly.entity_id
_entity_poly.type
_entity_poly.pdbx_seq_one_letter_code
_entity_poly.pdbx_strand_id
1 'polypeptide(L)'
;MRPDGLWIGQVAMAALMNVAFAFALGSALLGAWLEKDARTAVAPGRPAWLRAQRSMRAATIVLLLADLGWLWYEAASMSGSALPAAFGVIPTVLVQTHVGHAWGVAFAGAVLLLLTALADHGTLRNALLWLAVIVVAAGKASLGHAADAGVVSAAIGVHTLHVLATGVWGGLVIAAGLSVLPTLGASTARGVLIRTGVQLSSVSLVAFVFVLATGAFNTARGSGGSLDVIWTSTWGHVLLLKLALVALALLFAAFSRFSALPRLRRTASTVDAHTVVNLLYFEALAMIGVFVAAAALSHSVPGFAALVG
;
A
#
# COMPACT_ATOMS: atom_id res chain seq x y z
N MET A 1 -25.91 6.55 1.73
CA MET A 1 -25.43 7.35 2.88
C MET A 1 -24.84 8.65 2.37
N ARG A 2 -25.13 9.79 3.02
CA ARG A 2 -24.39 11.03 2.77
C ARG A 2 -23.05 10.93 3.52
N PRO A 3 -21.90 11.27 2.90
CA PRO A 3 -20.63 11.28 3.61
C PRO A 3 -20.70 12.36 4.69
N ASP A 4 -20.60 11.94 5.95
CA ASP A 4 -20.42 12.84 7.08
C ASP A 4 -18.92 12.99 7.41
N GLY A 5 -18.58 13.96 8.26
CA GLY A 5 -17.18 14.23 8.60
C GLY A 5 -16.47 13.04 9.24
N LEU A 6 -17.23 12.17 9.93
CA LEU A 6 -16.70 10.97 10.58
C LEU A 6 -16.28 9.91 9.56
N TRP A 7 -17.14 9.61 8.58
CA TRP A 7 -16.83 8.70 7.49
C TRP A 7 -15.63 9.18 6.66
N ILE A 8 -15.58 10.49 6.35
CA ILE A 8 -14.45 11.08 5.61
C ILE A 8 -13.14 10.88 6.39
N GLY A 9 -13.16 11.10 7.71
CA GLY A 9 -11.99 10.91 8.56
C GLY A 9 -11.54 9.45 8.63
N GLN A 10 -12.46 8.49 8.79
CA GLN A 10 -12.16 7.05 8.76
C GLN A 10 -11.48 6.65 7.44
N VAL A 11 -12.08 7.04 6.30
CA VAL A 11 -11.55 6.75 4.97
C VAL A 11 -10.18 7.40 4.76
N ALA A 12 -9.99 8.63 5.20
CA ALA A 12 -8.72 9.34 5.09
C ALA A 12 -7.62 8.63 5.88
N MET A 13 -7.88 8.23 7.13
CA MET A 13 -6.92 7.48 7.94
C MET A 13 -6.63 6.10 7.34
N ALA A 14 -7.65 5.38 6.88
CA ALA A 14 -7.46 4.09 6.21
C ALA A 14 -6.64 4.20 4.92
N ALA A 15 -6.87 5.25 4.11
CA ALA A 15 -6.07 5.55 2.93
C ALA A 15 -4.61 5.83 3.32
N LEU A 16 -4.39 6.63 4.38
CA LEU A 16 -3.06 6.93 4.89
C LEU A 16 -2.35 5.67 5.38
N MET A 17 -3.03 4.78 6.12
CA MET A 17 -2.50 3.48 6.54
C MET A 17 -2.10 2.62 5.32
N ASN A 18 -2.94 2.58 4.28
CA ASN A 18 -2.66 1.81 3.05
C ASN A 18 -1.42 2.33 2.33
N VAL A 19 -1.37 3.64 2.09
CA VAL A 19 -0.24 4.29 1.42
C VAL A 19 1.04 4.15 2.24
N ALA A 20 0.98 4.40 3.55
CA ALA A 20 2.13 4.32 4.44
C ALA A 20 2.71 2.91 4.53
N PHE A 21 1.86 1.89 4.67
CA PHE A 21 2.28 0.50 4.65
C PHE A 21 2.95 0.11 3.32
N ALA A 22 2.31 0.45 2.19
CA ALA A 22 2.89 0.19 0.87
C ALA A 22 4.23 0.92 0.69
N PHE A 23 4.31 2.21 1.07
CA PHE A 23 5.53 3.00 0.98
C PHE A 23 6.67 2.37 1.81
N ALA A 24 6.40 1.93 3.03
CA ALA A 24 7.36 1.27 3.89
C ALA A 24 7.89 -0.04 3.26
N LEU A 25 6.98 -0.87 2.74
CA LEU A 25 7.31 -2.13 2.07
C LEU A 25 8.15 -1.91 0.79
N GLY A 26 7.73 -0.96 -0.06
CA GLY A 26 8.50 -0.59 -1.25
C GLY A 26 9.88 -0.04 -0.93
N SER A 27 9.98 0.80 0.10
CA SER A 27 11.25 1.34 0.58
C SER A 27 12.16 0.25 1.13
N ALA A 28 11.63 -0.74 1.84
CA ALA A 28 12.39 -1.89 2.34
C ALA A 28 12.96 -2.73 1.19
N LEU A 29 12.15 -3.02 0.16
CA LEU A 29 12.59 -3.75 -1.04
C LEU A 29 13.69 -2.99 -1.81
N LEU A 30 13.48 -1.70 -2.07
CA LEU A 30 14.46 -0.85 -2.75
C LEU A 30 15.75 -0.74 -1.95
N GLY A 31 15.65 -0.59 -0.62
CA GLY A 31 16.80 -0.58 0.29
C GLY A 31 17.61 -1.86 0.20
N ALA A 32 16.96 -3.03 0.15
CA ALA A 32 17.63 -4.31 0.00
C ALA A 32 18.32 -4.46 -1.37
N TRP A 33 17.71 -3.98 -2.46
CA TRP A 33 18.32 -4.04 -3.80
C TRP A 33 19.53 -3.12 -3.94
N LEU A 34 19.44 -1.92 -3.36
CA LEU A 34 20.48 -0.88 -3.46
C LEU A 34 21.64 -1.08 -2.49
N GLU A 35 21.53 -1.98 -1.52
CA GLU A 35 22.54 -2.20 -0.47
C GLU A 35 23.93 -2.50 -1.06
N LYS A 36 24.00 -3.35 -2.09
CA LYS A 36 25.27 -3.68 -2.77
C LYS A 36 25.88 -2.47 -3.48
N ASP A 37 25.03 -1.61 -4.04
CA ASP A 37 25.40 -0.38 -4.75
C ASP A 37 25.64 0.81 -3.79
N ALA A 38 25.66 0.58 -2.48
CA ALA A 38 25.81 1.60 -1.43
C ALA A 38 26.95 1.33 -0.42
N ARG A 39 27.72 0.25 -0.61
CA ARG A 39 28.74 -0.23 0.35
C ARG A 39 29.81 0.81 0.69
N THR A 40 30.28 1.57 -0.30
CA THR A 40 31.29 2.62 -0.08
C THR A 40 30.64 4.00 0.02
N ALA A 41 31.32 4.94 0.68
CA ALA A 41 30.80 6.30 0.88
C ALA A 41 30.54 7.06 -0.44
N VAL A 42 31.34 6.76 -1.46
CA VAL A 42 31.30 7.40 -2.78
C VAL A 42 30.48 6.57 -3.79
N ALA A 43 29.85 5.46 -3.35
CA ALA A 43 29.10 4.60 -4.25
C ALA A 43 27.90 5.36 -4.87
N PRO A 44 27.70 5.29 -6.20
CA PRO A 44 26.65 6.05 -6.87
C PRO A 44 25.22 5.75 -6.39
N GLY A 45 24.97 4.55 -5.82
CA GLY A 45 23.68 4.15 -5.28
C GLY A 45 23.43 4.57 -3.82
N ARG A 46 24.44 5.09 -3.12
CA ARG A 46 24.35 5.42 -1.69
C ARG A 46 23.26 6.45 -1.36
N PRO A 47 23.08 7.55 -2.11
CA PRO A 47 22.00 8.51 -1.83
C PRO A 47 20.62 7.87 -1.88
N ALA A 48 20.38 7.00 -2.87
CA ALA A 48 19.12 6.29 -3.05
C ALA A 48 18.88 5.27 -1.94
N TRP A 49 19.92 4.54 -1.54
CA TRP A 49 19.84 3.62 -0.41
C TRP A 49 19.50 4.33 0.90
N LEU A 50 20.21 5.44 1.22
CA LEU A 50 19.92 6.25 2.41
C LEU A 50 18.50 6.82 2.37
N ARG A 51 18.05 7.27 1.19
CA ARG A 51 16.68 7.76 1.01
C ARG A 51 15.67 6.65 1.25
N ALA A 52 15.89 5.44 0.74
CA ALA A 52 15.02 4.29 0.99
C ALA A 52 14.92 3.97 2.50
N GLN A 53 16.04 3.97 3.24
CA GLN A 53 16.01 3.75 4.70
C GLN A 53 15.22 4.85 5.44
N ARG A 54 15.46 6.13 5.11
CA ARG A 54 14.73 7.26 5.72
C ARG A 54 13.24 7.21 5.39
N SER A 55 12.90 6.92 4.14
CA SER A 55 11.53 6.75 3.69
C SER A 55 10.82 5.61 4.41
N MET A 56 11.48 4.46 4.60
CA MET A 56 10.92 3.34 5.36
C MET A 56 10.58 3.74 6.80
N ARG A 57 11.51 4.43 7.48
CA ARG A 57 11.29 4.92 8.85
C ARG A 57 10.13 5.91 8.92
N ALA A 58 10.13 6.92 8.06
CA ALA A 58 9.08 7.93 8.00
C ALA A 58 7.71 7.31 7.70
N ALA A 59 7.64 6.43 6.70
CA ALA A 59 6.40 5.75 6.32
C ALA A 59 5.87 4.87 7.46
N THR A 60 6.73 4.19 8.22
CA THR A 60 6.27 3.36 9.34
C THR A 60 5.79 4.20 10.53
N ILE A 61 6.40 5.37 10.78
CA ILE A 61 5.90 6.33 11.77
C ILE A 61 4.51 6.85 11.34
N VAL A 62 4.35 7.22 10.07
CA VAL A 62 3.06 7.66 9.53
C VAL A 62 2.02 6.55 9.63
N LEU A 63 2.39 5.29 9.38
CA LEU A 63 1.51 4.13 9.53
C LEU A 63 0.99 4.04 10.98
N LEU A 64 1.86 4.10 11.99
CA LEU A 64 1.46 4.03 13.40
C LEU A 64 0.53 5.19 13.80
N LEU A 65 0.84 6.42 13.36
CA LEU A 65 -0.01 7.57 13.63
C LEU A 65 -1.38 7.44 12.95
N ALA A 66 -1.40 6.92 11.72
CA ALA A 66 -2.63 6.67 10.99
C ALA A 66 -3.46 5.54 11.62
N ASP A 67 -2.83 4.47 12.12
CA ASP A 67 -3.50 3.38 12.83
C ASP A 67 -4.17 3.90 14.11
N LEU A 68 -3.48 4.74 14.90
CA LEU A 68 -4.03 5.37 16.11
C LEU A 68 -5.18 6.33 15.77
N GLY A 69 -5.01 7.14 14.74
CA GLY A 69 -6.05 8.04 14.24
C GLY A 69 -7.28 7.25 13.79
N TRP A 70 -7.09 6.19 13.00
CA TRP A 70 -8.17 5.34 12.52
C TRP A 70 -8.94 4.70 13.67
N LEU A 71 -8.26 4.14 14.68
CA LEU A 71 -8.91 3.56 15.87
C LEU A 71 -9.80 4.58 16.60
N TRP A 72 -9.35 5.82 16.69
CA TRP A 72 -10.11 6.88 17.33
C TRP A 72 -11.41 7.20 16.55
N TYR A 73 -11.32 7.31 15.22
CA TYR A 73 -12.49 7.48 14.36
C TYR A 73 -13.43 6.26 14.40
N GLU A 74 -12.87 5.04 14.41
CA GLU A 74 -13.62 3.80 14.50
C GLU A 74 -14.40 3.70 15.83
N ALA A 75 -13.76 4.05 16.95
CA ALA A 75 -14.41 4.06 18.25
C ALA A 75 -15.60 5.04 18.31
N ALA A 76 -15.47 6.21 17.68
CA ALA A 76 -16.58 7.16 17.56
C ALA A 76 -17.73 6.59 16.72
N SER A 77 -17.40 5.94 15.59
CA SER A 77 -18.37 5.33 14.68
C SER A 77 -19.14 4.19 15.34
N MET A 78 -18.45 3.27 16.01
CA MET A 78 -19.06 2.13 16.71
C MET A 78 -19.93 2.55 17.90
N SER A 79 -19.59 3.64 18.58
CA SER A 79 -20.33 4.11 19.76
C SER A 79 -21.43 5.13 19.46
N GLY A 80 -21.47 5.67 18.23
CA GLY A 80 -22.33 6.79 17.87
C GLY A 80 -22.01 8.09 18.63
N SER A 81 -20.82 8.19 19.24
CA SER A 81 -20.42 9.34 20.05
C SER A 81 -19.63 10.38 19.25
N ALA A 82 -19.58 11.62 19.74
CA ALA A 82 -18.70 12.64 19.18
C ALA A 82 -17.22 12.27 19.40
N LEU A 83 -16.33 12.66 18.48
CA LEU A 83 -14.90 12.32 18.54
C LEU A 83 -14.23 12.54 19.91
N PRO A 84 -14.41 13.68 20.61
CA PRO A 84 -13.79 13.86 21.93
C PRO A 84 -14.27 12.83 22.98
N ALA A 85 -15.52 12.40 22.92
CA ALA A 85 -16.09 11.41 23.84
C ALA A 85 -15.62 9.98 23.51
N ALA A 86 -15.29 9.71 22.25
CA ALA A 86 -14.85 8.39 21.78
C ALA A 86 -13.59 7.87 22.46
N PHE A 87 -12.73 8.75 22.99
CA PHE A 87 -11.54 8.34 23.76
C PHE A 87 -11.88 7.42 24.93
N GLY A 88 -13.02 7.66 25.61
CA GLY A 88 -13.46 6.84 26.73
C GLY A 88 -13.91 5.43 26.31
N VAL A 89 -14.22 5.22 25.03
CA VAL A 89 -14.75 3.95 24.50
C VAL A 89 -13.65 3.08 23.88
N ILE A 90 -12.48 3.65 23.57
CA ILE A 90 -11.35 2.92 22.97
C ILE A 90 -11.00 1.62 23.74
N PRO A 91 -10.89 1.61 25.09
CA PRO A 91 -10.59 0.36 25.81
C PRO A 91 -11.63 -0.73 25.56
N THR A 92 -12.92 -0.35 25.52
CA THR A 92 -14.02 -1.27 25.22
C THR A 92 -13.90 -1.82 23.80
N VAL A 93 -13.62 -0.95 22.80
CA VAL A 93 -13.39 -1.39 21.42
C VAL A 93 -12.25 -2.39 21.35
N LEU A 94 -11.11 -2.09 21.98
CA LEU A 94 -9.92 -2.93 21.94
C LEU A 94 -10.14 -4.31 22.56
N VAL A 95 -10.84 -4.39 23.69
CA VAL A 95 -10.99 -5.63 24.47
C VAL A 95 -12.20 -6.46 24.04
N GLN A 96 -13.29 -5.81 23.65
CA GLN A 96 -14.58 -6.48 23.47
C GLN A 96 -14.99 -6.69 22.02
N THR A 97 -14.21 -6.20 21.05
CA THR A 97 -14.60 -6.26 19.64
C THR A 97 -13.58 -7.01 18.80
N HIS A 98 -14.07 -7.67 17.74
CA HIS A 98 -13.20 -8.27 16.73
C HIS A 98 -12.31 -7.22 16.06
N VAL A 99 -12.86 -6.04 15.78
CA VAL A 99 -12.15 -4.90 15.18
C VAL A 99 -10.95 -4.49 16.04
N GLY A 100 -11.14 -4.40 17.35
CA GLY A 100 -10.07 -4.10 18.31
C GLY A 100 -8.93 -5.11 18.28
N HIS A 101 -9.25 -6.41 18.26
CA HIS A 101 -8.23 -7.46 18.17
C HIS A 101 -7.48 -7.44 16.83
N ALA A 102 -8.20 -7.31 15.70
CA ALA A 102 -7.61 -7.22 14.37
C ALA A 102 -6.69 -5.99 14.22
N TRP A 103 -7.15 -4.84 14.74
CA TRP A 103 -6.34 -3.62 14.82
C TRP A 103 -5.10 -3.84 15.68
N GLY A 104 -5.23 -4.49 16.84
CA GLY A 104 -4.10 -4.79 17.72
C GLY A 104 -3.02 -5.64 17.04
N VAL A 105 -3.41 -6.64 16.25
CA VAL A 105 -2.48 -7.43 15.43
C VAL A 105 -1.78 -6.56 14.39
N ALA A 106 -2.52 -5.73 13.64
CA ALA A 106 -1.95 -4.84 12.64
C ALA A 106 -0.97 -3.83 13.27
N PHE A 107 -1.36 -3.21 14.38
CA PHE A 107 -0.58 -2.23 15.12
C PHE A 107 0.70 -2.83 15.71
N ALA A 108 0.61 -4.02 16.33
CA ALA A 108 1.80 -4.74 16.82
C ALA A 108 2.78 -5.07 15.68
N GLY A 109 2.27 -5.47 14.52
CA GLY A 109 3.06 -5.63 13.31
C GLY A 109 3.73 -4.33 12.87
N ALA A 110 3.02 -3.20 12.91
CA ALA A 110 3.56 -1.89 12.53
C ALA A 110 4.65 -1.41 13.52
N VAL A 111 4.49 -1.69 14.81
CA VAL A 111 5.52 -1.43 15.83
C VAL A 111 6.77 -2.26 15.55
N LEU A 112 6.60 -3.58 15.32
CA LEU A 112 7.73 -4.45 14.97
C LEU A 112 8.43 -3.98 13.68
N LEU A 113 7.66 -3.54 12.68
CA LEU A 113 8.21 -2.97 11.45
C LEU A 113 9.06 -1.73 11.74
N LEU A 114 8.61 -0.83 12.63
CA LEU A 114 9.39 0.35 13.01
C LEU A 114 10.68 -0.04 13.72
N LEU A 115 10.60 -0.99 14.66
CA LEU A 115 11.79 -1.50 15.35
C LEU A 115 12.81 -2.06 14.35
N THR A 116 12.37 -2.81 13.33
CA THR A 116 13.27 -3.29 12.28
C THR A 116 13.80 -2.19 11.35
N ALA A 117 13.07 -1.09 11.18
CA ALA A 117 13.52 0.08 10.41
C ALA A 117 14.60 0.89 11.16
N LEU A 118 14.60 0.82 12.49
CA LEU A 118 15.56 1.50 13.36
C LEU A 118 16.79 0.62 13.70
N ALA A 119 16.62 -0.70 13.68
CA ALA A 119 17.69 -1.66 13.96
C ALA A 119 18.73 -1.74 12.84
N ASP A 120 19.93 -2.20 13.22
CA ASP A 120 21.03 -2.45 12.30
C ASP A 120 20.74 -3.61 11.32
N HIS A 121 21.47 -3.61 10.20
CA HIS A 121 21.32 -4.62 9.16
C HIS A 121 21.79 -5.99 9.67
N GLY A 122 20.95 -7.02 9.47
CA GLY A 122 21.26 -8.38 9.89
C GLY A 122 20.17 -9.39 9.48
N THR A 123 20.49 -10.68 9.56
CA THR A 123 19.59 -11.78 9.17
C THR A 123 18.33 -11.81 10.03
N LEU A 124 18.47 -11.71 11.37
CA LEU A 124 17.34 -11.66 12.30
C LEU A 124 16.44 -10.45 12.02
N ARG A 125 17.04 -9.27 11.85
CA ARG A 125 16.31 -8.04 11.52
C ARG A 125 15.51 -8.18 10.21
N ASN A 126 16.07 -8.83 9.19
CA ASN A 126 15.37 -9.09 7.94
C ASN A 126 14.22 -10.10 8.11
N ALA A 127 14.42 -11.18 8.89
CA ALA A 127 13.36 -12.14 9.20
C ALA A 127 12.19 -11.47 9.94
N LEU A 128 12.49 -10.66 10.96
CA LEU A 128 11.50 -9.91 11.72
C LEU A 128 10.78 -8.85 10.87
N LEU A 129 11.47 -8.21 9.93
CA LEU A 129 10.87 -7.25 9.01
C LEU A 129 9.80 -7.93 8.15
N TRP A 130 10.12 -9.08 7.54
CA TRP A 130 9.17 -9.81 6.69
C TRP A 130 8.02 -10.40 7.49
N LEU A 131 8.28 -10.88 8.71
CA LEU A 131 7.23 -11.28 9.64
C LEU A 131 6.30 -10.09 9.95
N ALA A 132 6.85 -8.93 10.27
CA ALA A 132 6.08 -7.71 10.55
C ALA A 132 5.19 -7.32 9.37
N VAL A 133 5.72 -7.36 8.13
CA VAL A 133 4.96 -7.09 6.90
C VAL A 133 3.77 -8.04 6.76
N ILE A 134 3.95 -9.34 7.02
CA ILE A 134 2.87 -10.33 6.97
C ILE A 134 1.83 -10.06 8.07
N VAL A 135 2.28 -9.79 9.29
CA VAL A 135 1.40 -9.51 10.45
C VAL A 135 0.55 -8.26 10.21
N VAL A 136 1.14 -7.17 9.70
CA VAL A 136 0.39 -5.96 9.33
C VAL A 136 -0.65 -6.27 8.26
N ALA A 137 -0.27 -6.99 7.20
CA ALA A 137 -1.19 -7.32 6.12
C ALA A 137 -2.35 -8.21 6.59
N ALA A 138 -2.07 -9.19 7.45
CA ALA A 138 -3.08 -10.08 8.02
C ALA A 138 -4.04 -9.33 8.94
N GLY A 139 -3.52 -8.51 9.87
CA GLY A 139 -4.35 -7.69 10.75
C GLY A 139 -5.25 -6.74 9.97
N LYS A 140 -4.73 -6.07 8.93
CA LYS A 140 -5.53 -5.22 8.04
C LYS A 140 -6.56 -5.99 7.24
N ALA A 141 -6.24 -7.20 6.80
CA ALA A 141 -7.20 -8.03 6.11
C ALA A 141 -8.38 -8.43 7.01
N SER A 142 -8.12 -8.62 8.30
CA SER A 142 -9.13 -8.89 9.32
C SER A 142 -9.94 -7.64 9.75
N LEU A 143 -9.55 -6.42 9.35
CA LEU A 143 -10.36 -5.23 9.62
C LEU A 143 -11.53 -5.05 8.62
N GLY A 144 -11.45 -5.67 7.44
CA GLY A 144 -12.48 -5.55 6.40
C GLY A 144 -13.47 -6.72 6.36
N HIS A 145 -14.40 -6.66 5.41
CA HIS A 145 -15.42 -7.69 5.13
C HIS A 145 -14.89 -9.10 4.83
N ALA A 146 -13.57 -9.30 4.73
CA ALA A 146 -13.01 -10.64 4.70
C ALA A 146 -13.25 -11.38 6.02
N ALA A 147 -13.32 -10.67 7.14
CA ALA A 147 -13.62 -11.22 8.45
C ALA A 147 -15.05 -11.76 8.59
N ASP A 148 -15.99 -11.29 7.76
CA ASP A 148 -17.40 -11.75 7.77
C ASP A 148 -17.51 -13.25 7.43
N ALA A 149 -16.50 -13.83 6.78
CA ALA A 149 -16.41 -15.25 6.50
C ALA A 149 -15.78 -16.08 7.64
N GLY A 150 -15.49 -15.45 8.79
CA GLY A 150 -14.83 -16.06 9.95
C GLY A 150 -13.33 -15.76 10.04
N VAL A 151 -12.82 -15.81 11.28
CA VAL A 151 -11.43 -15.41 11.67
C VAL A 151 -10.32 -16.28 11.08
N VAL A 152 -10.63 -17.51 10.68
CA VAL A 152 -9.72 -18.41 9.95
C VAL A 152 -10.48 -18.86 8.71
N SER A 153 -10.33 -18.11 7.61
CA SER A 153 -11.04 -18.36 6.37
C SER A 153 -10.15 -18.15 5.16
N ALA A 154 -10.47 -18.84 4.06
CA ALA A 154 -9.81 -18.62 2.77
C ALA A 154 -9.96 -17.15 2.30
N ALA A 155 -11.05 -16.49 2.69
CA ALA A 155 -11.29 -15.07 2.44
C ALA A 155 -10.22 -14.17 3.06
N ILE A 156 -9.86 -14.39 4.33
CA ILE A 156 -8.78 -13.64 5.00
C ILE A 156 -7.44 -13.95 4.34
N GLY A 157 -7.17 -15.21 4.00
CA GLY A 157 -5.93 -15.60 3.31
C GLY A 157 -5.77 -14.88 1.96
N VAL A 158 -6.80 -14.90 1.11
CA VAL A 158 -6.79 -14.22 -0.19
C VAL A 158 -6.70 -12.71 -0.04
N HIS A 159 -7.39 -12.13 0.95
CA HIS A 159 -7.33 -10.68 1.17
C HIS A 159 -5.98 -10.24 1.75
N THR A 160 -5.37 -11.04 2.63
CA THR A 160 -3.99 -10.82 3.11
C THR A 160 -3.01 -10.85 1.94
N LEU A 161 -3.13 -11.85 1.04
CA LEU A 161 -2.31 -11.92 -0.17
C LEU A 161 -2.55 -10.71 -1.08
N HIS A 162 -3.79 -10.22 -1.20
CA HIS A 162 -4.11 -9.01 -1.94
C HIS A 162 -3.41 -7.78 -1.34
N VAL A 163 -3.45 -7.61 -0.02
CA VAL A 163 -2.78 -6.50 0.69
C VAL A 163 -1.26 -6.58 0.52
N LEU A 164 -0.67 -7.77 0.60
CA LEU A 164 0.76 -7.96 0.33
C LEU A 164 1.12 -7.65 -1.13
N ALA A 165 0.38 -8.19 -2.09
CA ALA A 165 0.65 -8.00 -3.51
C ALA A 165 0.48 -6.53 -3.93
N THR A 166 -0.58 -5.86 -3.47
CA THR A 166 -0.77 -4.41 -3.69
C THR A 166 0.29 -3.59 -2.97
N GLY A 167 0.70 -3.99 -1.77
CA GLY A 167 1.80 -3.39 -1.02
C GLY A 167 3.14 -3.49 -1.76
N VAL A 168 3.45 -4.63 -2.39
CA VAL A 168 4.67 -4.79 -3.20
C VAL A 168 4.58 -3.95 -4.47
N TRP A 169 3.53 -4.12 -5.28
CA TRP A 169 3.38 -3.40 -6.55
C TRP A 169 3.30 -1.89 -6.32
N GLY A 170 2.29 -1.45 -5.57
CA GLY A 170 2.06 -0.04 -5.32
C GLY A 170 3.16 0.58 -4.47
N GLY A 171 3.68 -0.15 -3.49
CA GLY A 171 4.78 0.32 -2.65
C GLY A 171 6.06 0.58 -3.43
N LEU A 172 6.47 -0.35 -4.29
CA LEU A 172 7.62 -0.15 -5.16
C LEU A 172 7.45 1.09 -6.03
N VAL A 173 6.30 1.23 -6.69
CA VAL A 173 6.00 2.37 -7.56
C VAL A 173 6.05 3.69 -6.78
N ILE A 174 5.35 3.77 -5.64
CA ILE A 174 5.26 4.98 -4.82
C ILE A 174 6.63 5.34 -4.23
N ALA A 175 7.30 4.41 -3.56
CA ALA A 175 8.58 4.68 -2.92
C ALA A 175 9.65 5.06 -3.95
N ALA A 176 9.68 4.37 -5.09
CA ALA A 176 10.62 4.65 -6.16
C ALA A 176 10.36 5.99 -6.84
N GLY A 177 9.12 6.24 -7.29
CA GLY A 177 8.75 7.42 -8.06
C GLY A 177 8.80 8.70 -7.25
N LEU A 178 8.38 8.67 -5.98
CA LEU A 178 8.31 9.87 -5.14
C LEU A 178 9.60 10.17 -4.37
N SER A 179 10.43 9.16 -4.10
CA SER A 179 11.56 9.36 -3.17
C SER A 179 12.89 8.78 -3.65
N VAL A 180 12.96 7.50 -4.02
CA VAL A 180 14.25 6.82 -4.17
C VAL A 180 14.92 7.11 -5.51
N LEU A 181 14.24 6.84 -6.64
CA LEU A 181 14.85 6.97 -7.97
C LEU A 181 15.21 8.41 -8.38
N PRO A 182 14.48 9.47 -7.95
CA PRO A 182 14.91 10.85 -8.18
C PRO A 182 16.33 11.16 -7.68
N THR A 183 16.81 10.44 -6.66
CA THR A 183 18.17 10.63 -6.13
C THR A 183 19.28 10.02 -6.98
N LEU A 184 18.93 9.22 -8.01
CA LEU A 184 19.86 8.62 -8.97
C LEU A 184 20.01 9.47 -10.25
N GLY A 185 19.84 10.79 -10.14
CA GLY A 185 19.90 11.72 -11.28
C GLY A 185 21.29 11.87 -11.90
N ALA A 186 22.35 11.68 -11.11
CA ALA A 186 23.74 11.81 -11.56
C ALA A 186 24.08 10.79 -12.66
N SER A 187 24.92 11.21 -13.63
CA SER A 187 25.37 10.34 -14.73
C SER A 187 26.11 9.09 -14.23
N THR A 188 26.90 9.22 -13.16
CA THR A 188 27.62 8.12 -12.50
C THR A 188 26.68 7.07 -11.88
N ALA A 189 25.43 7.45 -11.55
CA ALA A 189 24.42 6.57 -10.98
C ALA A 189 23.50 5.93 -12.03
N ARG A 190 23.70 6.23 -13.33
CA ARG A 190 22.82 5.80 -14.42
C ARG A 190 22.67 4.28 -14.52
N GLY A 191 23.76 3.54 -14.34
CA GLY A 191 23.73 2.08 -14.32
C GLY A 191 22.88 1.51 -13.18
N VAL A 192 22.96 2.13 -11.99
CA VAL A 192 22.14 1.76 -10.82
C VAL A 192 20.66 2.04 -11.09
N LEU A 193 20.34 3.21 -11.67
CA LEU A 193 18.97 3.58 -12.06
C LEU A 193 18.38 2.56 -13.04
N ILE A 194 19.12 2.21 -14.09
CA ILE A 194 18.67 1.25 -15.10
C ILE A 194 18.38 -0.12 -14.48
N ARG A 195 19.32 -0.67 -13.70
CA ARG A 195 19.14 -1.99 -13.05
C ARG A 195 17.96 -1.99 -12.09
N THR A 196 17.88 -0.96 -11.24
CA THR A 196 16.79 -0.80 -10.27
C THR A 196 15.44 -0.66 -10.99
N GLY A 197 15.37 0.12 -12.07
CA GLY A 197 14.16 0.30 -12.87
C GLY A 197 13.70 -0.99 -13.56
N VAL A 198 14.63 -1.78 -14.11
CA VAL A 198 14.31 -3.09 -14.71
C VAL A 198 13.80 -4.08 -13.67
N GLN A 199 14.44 -4.12 -12.49
CA GLN A 199 14.04 -5.01 -11.42
C GLN A 199 12.69 -4.60 -10.83
N LEU A 200 12.48 -3.30 -10.58
CA LEU A 200 11.19 -2.75 -10.18
C LEU A 200 10.10 -3.15 -11.15
N SER A 201 10.28 -2.89 -12.45
CA SER A 201 9.27 -3.19 -13.47
C SER A 201 8.93 -4.69 -13.50
N SER A 202 9.91 -5.56 -13.34
CA SER A 202 9.70 -7.02 -13.33
C SER A 202 8.96 -7.50 -12.09
N VAL A 203 9.37 -7.06 -10.90
CA VAL A 203 8.72 -7.44 -9.64
C VAL A 203 7.31 -6.87 -9.54
N SER A 204 7.12 -5.61 -9.96
CA SER A 204 5.80 -4.96 -10.03
C SER A 204 4.84 -5.73 -10.95
N LEU A 205 5.31 -6.23 -12.10
CA LEU A 205 4.48 -7.02 -13.00
C LEU A 205 4.02 -8.34 -12.35
N VAL A 206 4.93 -9.05 -11.68
CA VAL A 206 4.58 -10.30 -10.97
C VAL A 206 3.58 -10.02 -9.85
N ALA A 207 3.84 -9.00 -9.03
CA ALA A 207 2.92 -8.59 -7.97
C ALA A 207 1.55 -8.20 -8.53
N PHE A 208 1.50 -7.47 -9.64
CA PHE A 208 0.26 -7.08 -10.31
C PHE A 208 -0.59 -8.29 -10.76
N VAL A 209 0.03 -9.38 -11.23
CA VAL A 209 -0.71 -10.62 -11.57
C VAL A 209 -1.43 -11.18 -10.35
N PHE A 210 -0.78 -11.21 -9.18
CA PHE A 210 -1.44 -11.60 -7.92
C PHE A 210 -2.54 -10.61 -7.52
N VAL A 211 -2.33 -9.30 -7.71
CA VAL A 211 -3.36 -8.27 -7.47
C VAL A 211 -4.60 -8.51 -8.32
N LEU A 212 -4.44 -8.83 -9.60
CA LEU A 212 -5.56 -9.14 -10.49
C LEU A 212 -6.33 -10.38 -10.02
N ALA A 213 -5.63 -11.49 -9.76
CA ALA A 213 -6.28 -12.74 -9.35
C ALA A 213 -7.02 -12.59 -8.01
N THR A 214 -6.36 -12.04 -7.00
CA THR A 214 -6.96 -11.83 -5.67
C THR A 214 -8.01 -10.72 -5.69
N GLY A 215 -7.84 -9.69 -6.52
CA GLY A 215 -8.82 -8.61 -6.72
C GLY A 215 -10.10 -9.12 -7.35
N ALA A 216 -10.02 -9.96 -8.39
CA ALA A 216 -11.17 -10.58 -9.02
C ALA A 216 -11.97 -11.44 -8.01
N PHE A 217 -11.29 -12.23 -7.18
CA PHE A 217 -11.92 -13.00 -6.12
C PHE A 217 -12.65 -12.11 -5.10
N ASN A 218 -12.00 -11.04 -4.63
CA ASN A 218 -12.59 -10.11 -3.67
C ASN A 218 -13.79 -9.35 -4.28
N THR A 219 -13.73 -8.97 -5.55
CA THR A 219 -14.84 -8.36 -6.27
C THR A 219 -16.02 -9.33 -6.40
N ALA A 220 -15.78 -10.58 -6.79
CA ALA A 220 -16.83 -11.59 -6.93
C ALA A 220 -17.57 -11.84 -5.61
N ARG A 221 -16.84 -11.87 -4.48
CA ARG A 221 -17.47 -11.92 -3.15
C ARG A 221 -18.23 -10.63 -2.83
N GLY A 222 -17.60 -9.47 -3.04
CA GLY A 222 -18.19 -8.17 -2.70
C GLY A 222 -19.46 -7.85 -3.49
N SER A 223 -19.59 -8.37 -4.71
CA SER A 223 -20.78 -8.20 -5.56
C SER A 223 -21.85 -9.28 -5.34
N GLY A 224 -21.57 -10.32 -4.54
CA GLY A 224 -22.50 -11.44 -4.33
C GLY A 224 -22.75 -12.24 -5.62
N GLY A 225 -21.84 -12.19 -6.59
CA GLY A 225 -21.99 -12.85 -7.89
C GLY A 225 -22.83 -12.09 -8.93
N SER A 226 -23.44 -10.94 -8.59
CA SER A 226 -24.18 -10.12 -9.55
C SER A 226 -23.32 -9.03 -10.18
N LEU A 227 -23.39 -8.88 -11.50
CA LEU A 227 -22.71 -7.80 -12.23
C LEU A 227 -23.50 -6.49 -12.21
N ASP A 228 -24.82 -6.54 -12.04
CA ASP A 228 -25.69 -5.35 -12.04
C ASP A 228 -25.36 -4.41 -10.87
N VAL A 229 -24.93 -4.99 -9.76
CA VAL A 229 -24.47 -4.28 -8.56
C VAL A 229 -23.28 -3.37 -8.86
N ILE A 230 -22.44 -3.72 -9.83
CA ILE A 230 -21.26 -2.93 -10.21
C ILE A 230 -21.69 -1.60 -10.86
N TRP A 231 -22.82 -1.60 -11.56
CA TRP A 231 -23.32 -0.44 -12.30
C TRP A 231 -24.31 0.41 -11.53
N THR A 232 -25.01 -0.18 -10.56
CA THR A 232 -26.13 0.47 -9.87
C THR A 232 -25.77 0.97 -8.47
N SER A 233 -24.79 0.35 -7.80
CA SER A 233 -24.45 0.66 -6.41
C SER A 233 -23.31 1.68 -6.28
N THR A 234 -23.30 2.43 -5.17
CA THR A 234 -22.16 3.30 -4.82
C THR A 234 -20.85 2.51 -4.70
N TRP A 235 -20.91 1.30 -4.13
CA TRP A 235 -19.77 0.38 -4.04
C TRP A 235 -19.20 0.06 -5.43
N GLY A 236 -20.09 -0.24 -6.39
CA GLY A 236 -19.74 -0.50 -7.79
C GLY A 236 -19.08 0.69 -8.47
N HIS A 237 -19.61 1.91 -8.29
CA HIS A 237 -19.01 3.13 -8.83
C HIS A 237 -17.60 3.41 -8.27
N VAL A 238 -17.39 3.20 -6.96
CA VAL A 238 -16.05 3.34 -6.34
C VAL A 238 -15.08 2.27 -6.88
N LEU A 239 -15.57 1.04 -7.09
CA LEU A 239 -14.79 -0.02 -7.73
C LEU A 239 -14.40 0.35 -9.17
N LEU A 240 -15.32 0.90 -9.98
CA LEU A 240 -15.03 1.36 -11.34
C LEU A 240 -13.99 2.49 -11.34
N LEU A 241 -14.10 3.46 -10.43
CA LEU A 241 -13.08 4.50 -10.24
C LEU A 241 -11.72 3.89 -9.91
N LYS A 242 -11.66 2.93 -8.99
CA LYS A 242 -10.42 2.21 -8.65
C LYS A 242 -9.82 1.52 -9.87
N LEU A 243 -10.65 0.86 -10.70
CA LEU A 243 -10.20 0.18 -11.92
C LEU A 243 -9.71 1.17 -12.98
N ALA A 244 -10.35 2.33 -13.13
CA ALA A 244 -9.89 3.40 -14.02
C ALA A 244 -8.52 3.96 -13.59
N LEU A 245 -8.32 4.17 -12.28
CA LEU A 245 -7.02 4.59 -11.72
C LEU A 245 -5.94 3.53 -11.89
N VAL A 246 -6.29 2.24 -11.74
CA VAL A 246 -5.40 1.12 -12.06
C VAL A 246 -5.01 1.13 -13.53
N ALA A 247 -5.96 1.32 -14.45
CA ALA A 247 -5.69 1.39 -15.88
C ALA A 247 -4.76 2.57 -16.23
N LEU A 248 -4.95 3.73 -15.58
CA LEU A 248 -4.08 4.88 -15.72
C LEU A 248 -2.65 4.59 -15.22
N ALA A 249 -2.51 3.95 -14.06
CA ALA A 249 -1.20 3.52 -13.56
C ALA A 249 -0.52 2.53 -14.54
N LEU A 250 -1.27 1.57 -15.08
CA LEU A 250 -0.75 0.62 -16.06
C LEU A 250 -0.32 1.28 -17.37
N LEU A 251 -1.01 2.34 -17.79
CA LEU A 251 -0.62 3.13 -18.95
C LEU A 251 0.77 3.77 -18.75
N PHE A 252 1.00 4.41 -17.60
CA PHE A 252 2.32 4.96 -17.26
C PHE A 252 3.38 3.86 -17.14
N ALA A 253 3.04 2.74 -16.50
CA ALA A 253 3.91 1.58 -16.37
C ALA A 253 4.31 1.02 -17.75
N ALA A 254 3.36 0.93 -18.69
CA ALA A 254 3.59 0.44 -20.04
C ALA A 254 4.52 1.38 -20.83
N PHE A 255 4.27 2.70 -20.79
CA PHE A 255 5.17 3.69 -21.39
C PHE A 255 6.58 3.63 -20.79
N SER A 256 6.67 3.49 -19.46
CA SER A 256 7.95 3.34 -18.77
C SER A 256 8.69 2.07 -19.22
N ARG A 257 8.01 0.92 -19.24
CA ARG A 257 8.59 -0.40 -19.56
C ARG A 257 8.95 -0.58 -21.03
N PHE A 258 8.08 -0.19 -21.94
CA PHE A 258 8.23 -0.48 -23.37
C PHE A 258 8.89 0.65 -24.17
N SER A 259 8.88 1.88 -23.66
CA SER A 259 9.45 3.03 -24.39
C SER A 259 10.57 3.71 -23.63
N ALA A 260 10.33 4.20 -22.42
CA ALA A 260 11.29 5.06 -21.71
C ALA A 260 12.51 4.28 -21.21
N LEU A 261 12.32 3.12 -20.58
CA LEU A 261 13.41 2.31 -20.03
C LEU A 261 14.31 1.70 -21.12
N PRO A 262 13.80 1.16 -22.24
CA PRO A 262 14.64 0.72 -23.35
C PRO A 262 15.42 1.87 -24.02
N ARG A 263 14.83 3.08 -24.11
CA ARG A 263 15.55 4.27 -24.57
C ARG A 263 16.68 4.64 -23.62
N LEU A 264 16.40 4.72 -22.31
CA LEU A 264 17.39 4.99 -21.28
C LEU A 264 18.56 3.99 -21.33
N ARG A 265 18.28 2.71 -21.57
CA ARG A 265 19.30 1.66 -21.73
C ARG A 265 20.21 1.88 -22.93
N ARG A 266 19.68 2.44 -24.03
CA ARG A 266 20.44 2.70 -25.25
C ARG A 266 21.27 3.97 -25.16
N THR A 267 20.70 5.04 -24.60
CA THR A 267 21.32 6.38 -24.64
C THR A 267 22.10 6.72 -23.38
N ALA A 268 21.73 6.12 -22.24
CA ALA A 268 22.19 6.51 -20.90
C ALA A 268 22.00 8.01 -20.57
N SER A 269 21.15 8.71 -21.35
CA SER A 269 21.05 10.17 -21.30
C SER A 269 20.33 10.67 -20.04
N THR A 270 20.62 11.90 -19.65
CA THR A 270 19.92 12.57 -18.53
C THR A 270 18.45 12.84 -18.85
N VAL A 271 18.14 13.16 -20.11
CA VAL A 271 16.76 13.42 -20.56
C VAL A 271 15.89 12.16 -20.45
N ASP A 272 16.39 11.02 -20.93
CA ASP A 272 15.64 9.76 -20.85
C ASP A 272 15.50 9.29 -19.39
N ALA A 273 16.47 9.62 -18.52
CA ALA A 273 16.38 9.31 -17.10
C ALA A 273 15.29 10.10 -16.39
N HIS A 274 15.21 11.41 -16.63
CA HIS A 274 14.12 12.23 -16.11
C HIS A 274 12.77 11.75 -16.67
N THR A 275 12.72 11.30 -17.92
CA THR A 275 11.50 10.73 -18.51
C THR A 275 11.04 9.48 -17.73
N VAL A 276 11.94 8.55 -17.44
CA VAL A 276 11.62 7.35 -16.63
C VAL A 276 11.16 7.73 -15.22
N VAL A 277 11.87 8.64 -14.56
CA VAL A 277 11.53 9.08 -13.20
C VAL A 277 10.17 9.80 -13.17
N ASN A 278 9.89 10.68 -14.13
CA ASN A 278 8.63 11.41 -14.20
C ASN A 278 7.45 10.49 -14.50
N LEU A 279 7.58 9.53 -15.42
CA LEU A 279 6.54 8.54 -15.67
C LEU A 279 6.21 7.75 -14.40
N LEU A 280 7.24 7.31 -13.67
CA LEU A 280 7.06 6.59 -12.41
C LEU A 280 6.46 7.47 -11.32
N TYR A 281 6.76 8.77 -11.30
CA TYR A 281 6.14 9.75 -10.42
C TYR A 281 4.62 9.86 -10.70
N PHE A 282 4.22 10.00 -11.97
CA PHE A 282 2.79 10.02 -12.33
C PHE A 282 2.10 8.68 -12.04
N GLU A 283 2.78 7.56 -12.28
CA GLU A 283 2.31 6.23 -11.88
C GLU A 283 2.06 6.15 -10.36
N ALA A 284 2.98 6.71 -9.56
CA ALA A 284 2.84 6.77 -8.10
C ALA A 284 1.65 7.62 -7.65
N LEU A 285 1.38 8.75 -8.30
CA LEU A 285 0.20 9.57 -7.99
C LEU A 285 -1.10 8.82 -8.29
N ALA A 286 -1.17 8.14 -9.45
CA ALA A 286 -2.31 7.28 -9.77
C ALA A 286 -2.47 6.15 -8.73
N MET A 287 -1.37 5.55 -8.30
CA MET A 287 -1.36 4.49 -7.29
C MET A 287 -1.84 4.96 -5.90
N ILE A 288 -1.48 6.19 -5.48
CA ILE A 288 -2.06 6.80 -4.27
C ILE A 288 -3.57 6.90 -4.41
N GLY A 289 -4.06 7.36 -5.57
CA GLY A 289 -5.49 7.36 -5.89
C GLY A 289 -6.13 5.98 -5.77
N VAL A 290 -5.46 4.92 -6.25
CA VAL A 290 -5.94 3.53 -6.11
C VAL A 290 -6.09 3.14 -4.64
N PHE A 291 -5.13 3.49 -3.78
CA PHE A 291 -5.22 3.20 -2.34
C PHE A 291 -6.31 4.01 -1.63
N VAL A 292 -6.53 5.27 -2.02
CA VAL A 292 -7.64 6.09 -1.53
C VAL A 292 -8.99 5.48 -1.92
N ALA A 293 -9.16 5.11 -3.19
CA ALA A 293 -10.37 4.44 -3.66
C ALA A 293 -10.59 3.08 -2.98
N ALA A 294 -9.51 2.32 -2.72
CA ALA A 294 -9.58 1.07 -1.98
C ALA A 294 -10.02 1.26 -0.51
N ALA A 295 -9.55 2.33 0.14
CA ALA A 295 -9.98 2.68 1.49
C ALA A 295 -11.47 3.04 1.52
N ALA A 296 -11.94 3.86 0.58
CA ALA A 296 -13.34 4.20 0.43
C ALA A 296 -14.21 2.96 0.15
N LEU A 297 -13.76 2.06 -0.72
CA LEU A 297 -14.45 0.81 -1.03
C LEU A 297 -14.62 -0.07 0.22
N SER A 298 -13.58 -0.15 1.06
CA SER A 298 -13.60 -0.96 2.28
C SER A 298 -14.50 -0.40 3.38
N HIS A 299 -14.82 0.90 3.33
CA HIS A 299 -15.74 1.58 4.26
C HIS A 299 -17.10 1.88 3.61
N SER A 300 -17.38 1.27 2.47
CA SER A 300 -18.68 1.37 1.80
C SER A 300 -19.44 0.06 1.99
N VAL A 301 -20.77 0.16 2.11
CA VAL A 301 -21.63 -1.02 2.22
C VAL A 301 -21.37 -1.95 1.02
N PRO A 302 -21.04 -3.23 1.24
CA PRO A 302 -20.77 -4.16 0.16
C PRO A 302 -21.92 -4.23 -0.84
N GLY A 303 -21.58 -4.38 -2.11
CA GLY A 303 -22.55 -4.42 -3.19
C GLY A 303 -23.61 -5.52 -3.01
N PHE A 304 -23.25 -6.68 -2.47
CA PHE A 304 -24.21 -7.77 -2.22
C PHE A 304 -25.34 -7.39 -1.26
N ALA A 305 -25.12 -6.42 -0.35
CA ALA A 305 -26.16 -5.99 0.57
C ALA A 305 -27.27 -5.21 -0.14
N ALA A 306 -26.99 -4.63 -1.31
CA ALA A 306 -27.98 -3.99 -2.17
C ALA A 306 -28.86 -5.00 -2.95
N LEU A 307 -28.55 -6.30 -2.89
CA LEU A 307 -29.39 -7.36 -3.49
C LEU A 307 -30.49 -7.86 -2.54
N VAL A 308 -30.39 -7.53 -1.24
CA VAL A 308 -31.28 -8.04 -0.18
C VAL A 308 -32.30 -6.98 0.27
N GLY A 309 -32.18 -5.74 -0.23
CA GLY A 309 -33.13 -4.65 0.00
C GLY A 309 -33.96 -4.37 -1.25
#